data_AF-A0A2H6EHT1-F1
#
_entry.id   AF-A0A2H6EHT1-F1
#
_cell.length_a   1.000
_cell.length_b   1.000
_cell.length_c   1.000
_cell.angle_alpha   90.00
_cell.angle_beta   90.00
_cell.angle_gamma   90.00
#
_symmetry.space_group_name_H-M   'P 1'
#
loop_
_entity.id
_entity.type
_entity.pdbx_description
1 polymer ?
#
loop_
_entity_poly.entity_id
_entity_poly.type
_entity_poly.pdbx_seq_one_letter_code
_entity_poly.pdbx_strand_id
1 'polypeptide(L)'
;MDLIRQYIVQSLAAASNNLRLTSYQLEVVALLRETILNSEDVADNIDRMKKITPLSTLAIRLGEIYNYLTQSPVDFLKFSDDFIKHSQNLIKDLNHLLETDSTNELKNALRKLRNEEQLPEESGKEINVDLSNIKTDSEQLIVKDKTVENGLENRIDTEAEVEKTEPFFEERVKDYETLILKPVKPIDNLLNKLASEDVSYEDLTRFAEIMRINGEISERNGFEILSNMHKIIAASLLLIKSRELMPGKEIIDSIRSCLIVIVAVVRGKDVDITKYLNKAEDFGREINAINNMGVN
;
A
#
# COMPACT_ATOMS: atom_id res chain seq x y z
N MET A 1 13.39 -2.68 21.15
CA MET A 1 13.43 -2.77 19.67
C MET A 1 14.43 -3.84 19.31
N ASP A 2 14.00 -4.84 18.55
CA ASP A 2 14.78 -6.02 18.18
C ASP A 2 15.48 -5.75 16.84
N LEU A 3 16.81 -5.53 16.89
CA LEU A 3 17.64 -5.22 15.72
C LEU A 3 17.51 -6.28 14.62
N ILE A 4 17.41 -7.55 15.02
CA ILE A 4 17.36 -8.69 14.10
C ILE A 4 16.08 -8.63 13.27
N ARG A 5 14.96 -8.38 13.95
CA ARG A 5 13.65 -8.25 13.32
C ARG A 5 13.61 -7.09 12.34
N GLN A 6 14.11 -5.93 12.75
CA GLN A 6 14.17 -4.75 11.88
C GLN A 6 15.06 -5.00 10.67
N TYR A 7 16.21 -5.62 10.86
CA TYR A 7 17.10 -5.98 9.76
C TYR A 7 16.39 -6.85 8.72
N ILE A 8 15.75 -7.94 9.16
CA ILE A 8 15.06 -8.87 8.27
C ILE A 8 13.93 -8.18 7.51
N VAL A 9 13.10 -7.40 8.20
CA VAL A 9 11.97 -6.67 7.59
C VAL A 9 12.48 -5.66 6.55
N GLN A 10 13.55 -4.93 6.87
CA GLN A 10 14.16 -3.97 5.95
C GLN A 10 14.83 -4.66 4.76
N SER A 11 15.48 -5.80 4.96
CA SER A 11 16.06 -6.58 3.87
C SER A 11 14.99 -7.09 2.90
N LEU A 12 13.83 -7.53 3.41
CA LEU A 12 12.67 -7.92 2.61
C LEU A 12 12.05 -6.72 1.87
N ALA A 13 11.94 -5.56 2.51
CA ALA A 13 11.43 -4.34 1.87
C ALA A 13 12.34 -3.90 0.71
N ALA A 14 13.65 -3.87 0.94
CA ALA A 14 14.65 -3.58 -0.07
C ALA A 14 14.58 -4.58 -1.24
N ALA A 15 14.40 -5.88 -0.95
CA ALA A 15 14.23 -6.89 -1.98
C ALA A 15 12.94 -6.66 -2.81
N SER A 16 11.81 -6.38 -2.16
CA SER A 16 10.53 -6.16 -2.84
C SER A 16 10.52 -4.90 -3.71
N ASN A 17 11.25 -3.85 -3.33
CA ASN A 17 11.35 -2.63 -4.13
C ASN A 17 12.11 -2.85 -5.45
N ASN A 18 12.91 -3.90 -5.54
CA ASN A 18 13.62 -4.30 -6.78
C ASN A 18 12.78 -5.22 -7.67
N LEU A 19 11.58 -5.61 -7.25
CA LEU A 19 10.68 -6.47 -8.00
C LEU A 19 9.52 -5.67 -8.57
N ARG A 20 9.13 -5.98 -9.81
CA ARG A 20 7.89 -5.47 -10.39
C ARG A 20 6.72 -6.32 -9.91
N LEU A 21 6.19 -5.96 -8.75
CA LEU A 21 5.13 -6.71 -8.10
C LEU A 21 3.73 -6.25 -8.54
N THR A 22 2.83 -7.20 -8.70
CA THR A 22 1.38 -6.93 -8.78
C THR A 22 0.83 -6.52 -7.42
N SER A 23 -0.35 -5.89 -7.36
CA SER A 23 -1.05 -5.57 -6.09
C SER A 23 -1.17 -6.77 -5.15
N TYR A 24 -1.43 -7.95 -5.70
CA TYR A 24 -1.54 -9.20 -4.93
C TYR A 24 -0.19 -9.64 -4.34
N GLN A 25 0.88 -9.55 -5.11
CA GLN A 25 2.22 -9.89 -4.63
C GLN A 25 2.71 -8.89 -3.59
N LEU A 26 2.41 -7.59 -3.79
CA LEU A 26 2.66 -6.53 -2.82
C LEU A 26 1.99 -6.82 -1.47
N GLU A 27 0.77 -7.35 -1.50
CA GLU A 27 0.04 -7.74 -0.30
C GLU A 27 0.67 -8.94 0.41
N VAL A 28 1.05 -10.00 -0.32
CA VAL A 28 1.73 -11.16 0.27
C VAL A 28 3.04 -10.74 0.95
N VAL A 29 3.79 -9.82 0.33
CA VAL A 29 5.01 -9.24 0.91
C VAL A 29 4.70 -8.41 2.17
N ALA A 30 3.62 -7.63 2.18
CA ALA A 30 3.19 -6.89 3.37
C ALA A 30 2.83 -7.85 4.51
N LEU A 31 2.02 -8.87 4.24
CA LEU A 31 1.61 -9.88 5.21
C LEU A 31 2.81 -10.66 5.77
N LEU A 32 3.77 -11.01 4.90
CA LEU A 32 5.02 -11.66 5.31
C LEU A 32 5.83 -10.79 6.27
N ARG A 33 6.06 -9.52 5.91
CA ARG A 33 6.82 -8.59 6.76
C ARG A 33 6.14 -8.36 8.09
N GLU A 34 4.83 -8.22 8.10
CA GLU A 34 4.05 -8.06 9.31
C GLU A 34 4.13 -9.31 10.20
N THR A 35 4.02 -10.51 9.61
CA THR A 35 4.15 -11.78 10.33
C THR A 35 5.48 -11.85 11.08
N ILE A 36 6.56 -11.40 10.45
CA ILE A 36 7.89 -11.35 11.08
C ILE A 36 7.96 -10.21 12.11
N LEU A 37 7.42 -9.03 11.81
CA LEU A 37 7.45 -7.86 12.71
C LEU A 37 6.68 -8.10 14.02
N ASN A 38 5.55 -8.81 13.94
CA ASN A 38 4.69 -9.14 15.06
C ASN A 38 5.05 -10.47 15.73
N SER A 39 6.06 -11.20 15.24
CA SER A 39 6.52 -12.42 15.89
C SER A 39 7.10 -12.15 17.28
N GLU A 40 6.71 -12.94 18.27
CA GLU A 40 7.34 -12.90 19.60
C GLU A 40 8.77 -13.44 19.52
N ASP A 41 8.95 -14.56 18.82
CA ASP A 41 10.23 -15.21 18.54
C ASP A 41 10.45 -15.35 17.03
N VAL A 42 11.41 -14.59 16.51
CA VAL A 42 11.78 -14.61 15.09
C VAL A 42 12.40 -15.96 14.69
N ALA A 43 13.16 -16.62 15.57
CA ALA A 43 13.76 -17.92 15.27
C ALA A 43 12.69 -19.01 15.13
N ASP A 44 11.78 -19.11 16.10
CA ASP A 44 10.68 -20.08 16.03
C ASP A 44 9.78 -19.82 14.82
N ASN A 45 9.51 -18.55 14.50
CA ASN A 45 8.73 -18.20 13.32
C ASN A 45 9.41 -18.64 12.02
N ILE A 46 10.71 -18.38 11.86
CA ILE A 46 11.50 -18.85 10.71
C ILE A 46 11.50 -20.37 10.62
N ASP A 47 11.64 -21.08 11.75
CA ASP A 47 11.62 -22.55 11.76
C ASP A 47 10.26 -23.14 11.43
N ARG A 48 9.16 -22.47 11.81
CA ARG A 48 7.81 -22.82 11.34
C ARG A 48 7.65 -22.55 9.85
N MET A 49 8.17 -21.44 9.34
CA MET A 49 8.13 -21.13 7.90
C MET A 49 8.88 -22.18 7.07
N LYS A 50 10.02 -22.69 7.54
CA LYS A 50 10.77 -23.77 6.87
C LYS A 50 9.95 -25.05 6.69
N LYS A 51 8.97 -25.30 7.55
CA LYS A 51 8.09 -26.49 7.49
C LYS A 51 6.91 -26.32 6.53
N ILE A 52 6.65 -25.10 6.06
CA ILE A 52 5.56 -24.80 5.15
C ILE A 52 6.16 -24.72 3.74
N THR A 53 5.84 -25.69 2.89
CA THR A 53 6.41 -25.86 1.54
C THR A 53 6.58 -24.56 0.76
N PRO A 54 5.54 -23.72 0.57
CA PRO A 54 5.68 -22.50 -0.21
C PRO A 54 6.71 -21.53 0.41
N LEU A 55 6.71 -21.38 1.73
CA LEU A 55 7.60 -20.45 2.44
C LEU A 55 9.02 -20.99 2.65
N SER A 56 9.25 -22.28 2.42
CA SER A 56 10.47 -22.99 2.85
C SER A 56 11.75 -22.41 2.26
N THR A 57 11.78 -22.13 0.96
CA THR A 57 12.94 -21.58 0.26
C THR A 57 13.32 -20.21 0.81
N LEU A 58 12.33 -19.32 0.97
CA LEU A 58 12.55 -18.00 1.55
C LEU A 58 12.99 -18.10 3.02
N ALA A 59 12.36 -19.01 3.78
CA ALA A 59 12.66 -19.21 5.20
C ALA A 59 14.08 -19.73 5.45
N ILE A 60 14.63 -20.55 4.56
CA ILE A 60 16.04 -20.97 4.62
C ILE A 60 16.95 -19.74 4.55
N ARG A 61 16.70 -18.83 3.59
CA ARG A 61 17.49 -17.59 3.44
C ARG A 61 17.34 -16.66 4.63
N LEU A 62 16.12 -16.49 5.15
CA LEU A 62 15.88 -15.71 6.37
C LEU A 62 16.61 -16.31 7.59
N GLY A 63 16.68 -17.64 7.67
CA GLY A 63 17.44 -18.33 8.71
C GLY A 63 18.95 -18.10 8.62
N GLU A 64 19.52 -18.00 7.41
CA GLU A 64 20.93 -17.63 7.24
C GLU A 64 21.20 -16.20 7.74
N ILE A 65 20.33 -15.25 7.41
CA ILE A 65 20.43 -13.86 7.88
C ILE A 65 20.31 -13.80 9.40
N TYR A 66 19.35 -14.52 9.97
CA TYR A 66 19.18 -14.62 11.42
C TYR A 66 20.44 -15.17 12.10
N ASN A 67 21.02 -16.24 11.56
CA ASN A 67 22.25 -16.84 12.10
C ASN A 67 23.46 -15.90 11.98
N TYR A 68 23.57 -15.14 10.87
CA TYR A 68 24.62 -14.12 10.73
C TYR A 68 24.53 -13.08 11.85
N LEU A 69 23.32 -12.60 12.17
CA LEU A 69 23.11 -11.57 13.19
C LEU A 69 23.26 -12.07 14.63
N THR A 70 23.12 -13.38 14.86
CA THR A 70 23.10 -13.97 16.22
C THR A 70 24.37 -14.74 16.58
N GLN A 71 24.99 -15.43 15.63
CA GLN A 71 26.10 -16.35 15.89
C GLN A 71 27.46 -15.75 15.51
N SER A 72 27.49 -14.76 14.62
CA SER A 72 28.74 -14.14 14.15
C SER A 72 28.92 -12.75 14.77
N PRO A 73 30.13 -12.38 15.22
CA PRO A 73 30.41 -11.00 15.58
C PRO A 73 30.24 -10.13 14.33
N VAL A 74 29.27 -9.22 14.39
CA VAL A 74 28.93 -8.34 13.27
C VAL A 74 30.11 -7.39 12.99
N ASP A 75 30.65 -7.45 11.78
CA ASP A 75 31.65 -6.51 11.30
C ASP A 75 30.95 -5.22 10.85
N PHE A 76 30.95 -4.21 11.73
CA PHE A 76 30.30 -2.93 11.45
C PHE A 76 30.87 -2.20 10.23
N LEU A 77 32.12 -2.48 9.81
CA LEU A 77 32.68 -1.87 8.60
C LEU A 77 32.04 -2.43 7.34
N LYS A 78 31.57 -3.68 7.38
CA LYS A 78 30.97 -4.38 6.23
C LYS A 78 29.47 -4.54 6.34
N PHE A 79 28.86 -4.09 7.43
CA PHE A 79 27.44 -4.26 7.70
C PHE A 79 26.54 -3.75 6.57
N SER A 80 26.87 -2.62 5.93
CA SER A 80 26.14 -2.11 4.78
C SER A 80 26.25 -3.03 3.55
N ASP A 81 27.45 -3.56 3.30
CA ASP A 81 27.72 -4.45 2.17
C ASP A 81 27.02 -5.80 2.36
N ASP A 82 27.06 -6.31 3.60
CA ASP A 82 26.35 -7.52 3.99
C ASP A 82 24.83 -7.33 3.92
N PHE A 83 24.30 -6.15 4.28
CA PHE A 83 22.89 -5.82 4.08
C PHE A 83 22.50 -5.83 2.60
N ILE A 84 23.26 -5.16 1.74
CA ILE A 84 22.99 -5.14 0.30
C ILE A 84 22.98 -6.57 -0.26
N LYS A 85 23.97 -7.39 0.13
CA LYS A 85 24.07 -8.78 -0.30
C LYS A 85 22.89 -9.63 0.20
N HIS A 86 22.50 -9.48 1.46
CA HIS A 86 21.34 -10.18 2.02
C HIS A 86 20.05 -9.81 1.28
N SER A 87 19.82 -8.52 1.03
CA SER A 87 18.69 -8.05 0.23
C SER A 87 18.72 -8.60 -1.19
N GLN A 88 19.87 -8.58 -1.87
CA GLN A 88 20.00 -9.11 -3.23
C GLN A 88 19.68 -10.60 -3.31
N ASN A 89 20.14 -11.40 -2.35
CA ASN A 89 19.83 -12.83 -2.30
C ASN A 89 18.33 -13.07 -2.10
N LEU A 90 17.67 -12.23 -1.27
CA LEU A 90 16.24 -12.31 -1.04
C LEU A 90 15.42 -11.95 -2.29
N ILE A 91 15.92 -11.13 -3.23
CA ILE A 91 15.19 -10.79 -4.47
C ILE A 91 14.80 -12.07 -5.22
N LYS A 92 15.75 -12.99 -5.41
CA LYS A 92 15.52 -14.23 -6.17
C LYS A 92 14.55 -15.16 -5.44
N ASP A 93 14.77 -15.35 -4.14
CA ASP A 93 13.97 -16.28 -3.33
C ASP A 93 12.54 -15.73 -3.13
N LEU A 94 12.38 -14.41 -2.99
CA LEU A 94 11.09 -13.73 -2.92
C LEU A 94 10.37 -13.77 -4.26
N ASN A 95 11.05 -13.53 -5.38
CA ASN A 95 10.43 -13.63 -6.71
C ASN A 95 9.95 -15.06 -6.98
N HIS A 96 10.76 -16.07 -6.62
CA HIS A 96 10.38 -17.47 -6.76
C HIS A 96 9.14 -17.81 -5.93
N LEU A 97 9.07 -17.34 -4.68
CA LEU A 97 7.88 -17.49 -3.83
C LEU A 97 6.63 -16.90 -4.50
N LEU A 98 6.76 -15.71 -5.07
CA LEU A 98 5.65 -14.94 -5.65
C LEU A 98 5.22 -15.40 -7.04
N GLU A 99 6.02 -16.21 -7.73
CA GLU A 99 5.73 -16.77 -9.05
C GLU A 99 5.27 -18.24 -9.01
N THR A 100 5.73 -19.01 -8.02
CA THR A 100 5.56 -20.48 -7.99
C THR A 100 4.25 -20.88 -7.34
N ASP A 101 3.88 -20.20 -6.26
CA ASP A 101 2.70 -20.55 -5.47
C ASP A 101 1.57 -19.56 -5.76
N SER A 102 0.33 -20.06 -5.72
CA SER A 102 -0.82 -19.17 -5.86
C SER A 102 -0.91 -18.23 -4.67
N THR A 103 -1.40 -17.01 -4.91
CA THR A 103 -1.59 -16.00 -3.86
C THR A 103 -2.40 -16.53 -2.67
N ASN A 104 -3.40 -17.38 -2.93
CA ASN A 104 -4.22 -17.99 -1.87
C ASN A 104 -3.44 -19.01 -1.04
N GLU A 105 -2.59 -19.82 -1.66
CA GLU A 105 -1.72 -20.76 -0.94
C GLU A 105 -0.73 -20.02 -0.04
N LEU A 106 -0.18 -18.90 -0.50
CA LEU A 106 0.74 -18.05 0.27
C LEU A 106 0.05 -17.37 1.45
N LYS A 107 -1.15 -16.82 1.25
CA LYS A 107 -1.96 -16.25 2.34
C LYS A 107 -2.33 -17.31 3.37
N ASN A 108 -2.79 -18.48 2.92
CA ASN A 108 -3.13 -19.59 3.80
C ASN A 108 -1.91 -20.10 4.58
N ALA A 109 -0.73 -20.14 3.95
CA ALA A 109 0.53 -20.46 4.61
C ALA A 109 0.88 -19.45 5.72
N LEU A 110 0.75 -18.16 5.45
CA LEU A 110 1.03 -17.08 6.42
C LEU A 110 0.00 -17.04 7.56
N ARG A 111 -1.26 -17.39 7.28
CA ARG A 111 -2.32 -17.53 8.30
C ARG A 111 -2.10 -18.71 9.23
N LYS A 112 -1.70 -19.86 8.67
CA LYS A 112 -1.28 -21.03 9.44
C LYS A 112 -0.15 -20.69 10.42
N LEU A 113 0.78 -19.81 10.03
CA LEU A 113 1.84 -19.32 10.91
C LEU A 113 1.33 -18.44 12.06
N ARG A 114 0.28 -17.66 11.83
CA ARG A 114 -0.32 -16.74 12.80
C ARG A 114 -1.36 -17.41 13.71
N ASN A 115 -1.60 -18.72 13.57
CA ASN A 115 -2.66 -19.46 14.28
C ASN A 115 -4.06 -18.85 14.10
N GLU A 116 -4.33 -18.22 12.94
CA GLU A 116 -5.68 -17.75 12.61
C GLU A 116 -6.52 -18.95 12.11
N GLU A 117 -7.69 -19.18 12.71
CA GLU A 117 -8.58 -20.29 12.33
C GLU A 117 -8.98 -20.20 10.86
N GLN A 118 -9.02 -21.36 10.19
CA GLN A 118 -9.42 -21.49 8.80
C GLN A 118 -10.90 -21.14 8.65
N LEU A 119 -11.23 -20.09 7.88
CA LEU A 119 -12.57 -19.96 7.32
C LEU A 119 -12.76 -21.08 6.25
N PRO A 120 -13.92 -21.76 6.20
CA PRO A 120 -14.14 -22.86 5.28
C PRO A 120 -13.98 -22.41 3.82
N GLU A 121 -13.24 -23.18 3.03
CA GLU A 121 -13.13 -23.00 1.58
C GLU A 121 -14.50 -23.17 0.92
N GLU A 122 -15.00 -22.14 0.23
CA GLU A 122 -16.01 -22.34 -0.82
C GLU A 122 -15.33 -23.02 -2.02
N SER A 123 -15.20 -24.34 -1.92
CA SER A 123 -14.87 -25.20 -3.04
C SER A 123 -15.85 -24.96 -4.19
N GLY A 124 -15.30 -24.76 -5.39
CA GLY A 124 -16.03 -24.42 -6.60
C GLY A 124 -17.22 -25.34 -6.87
N LYS A 125 -18.39 -24.73 -7.03
CA LYS A 125 -19.43 -25.22 -7.92
C LYS A 125 -19.63 -24.17 -9.00
N GLU A 126 -19.39 -24.58 -10.23
CA GLU A 126 -19.82 -23.84 -11.43
C GLU A 126 -21.31 -23.52 -11.30
N ILE A 127 -21.64 -22.25 -11.08
CA ILE A 127 -23.02 -21.80 -11.26
C ILE A 127 -23.19 -21.54 -12.76
N ASN A 128 -23.68 -22.55 -13.48
CA ASN A 128 -24.23 -22.37 -14.81
C ASN A 128 -25.54 -21.58 -14.68
N VAL A 129 -25.47 -20.26 -14.84
CA VAL A 129 -26.66 -19.40 -14.91
C VAL A 129 -26.97 -19.14 -16.38
N ASP A 130 -27.92 -19.91 -16.91
CA ASP A 130 -28.55 -19.68 -18.19
C ASP A 130 -29.35 -18.35 -18.14
N LEU A 131 -28.87 -17.33 -18.85
CA LEU A 131 -29.42 -15.97 -18.90
C LEU A 131 -30.62 -15.82 -19.86
N SER A 132 -31.32 -16.91 -20.19
CA SER A 132 -32.33 -16.89 -21.25
C SER A 132 -33.72 -16.35 -20.87
N ASN A 133 -34.02 -15.95 -19.64
CA ASN A 133 -35.41 -15.61 -19.27
C ASN A 133 -35.61 -14.55 -18.18
N ILE A 134 -35.11 -13.31 -18.35
CA ILE A 134 -35.67 -12.17 -17.60
C ILE A 134 -36.02 -11.04 -18.56
N LYS A 135 -37.31 -10.90 -18.82
CA LYS A 135 -37.94 -9.77 -19.53
C LYS A 135 -38.16 -8.61 -18.54
N THR A 136 -37.89 -7.42 -19.06
CA THR A 136 -38.32 -6.06 -18.67
C THR A 136 -39.56 -5.94 -17.78
N ASP A 137 -39.54 -5.02 -16.79
CA ASP A 137 -40.29 -3.76 -16.89
C ASP A 137 -40.04 -2.80 -15.71
N SER A 138 -40.43 -1.55 -15.97
CA SER A 138 -40.01 -0.30 -15.34
C SER A 138 -40.78 0.11 -14.07
N GLU A 139 -40.23 1.12 -13.40
CA GLU A 139 -40.89 2.10 -12.51
C GLU A 139 -41.17 1.79 -11.02
N GLN A 140 -41.00 2.88 -10.25
CA GLN A 140 -41.52 3.21 -8.92
C GLN A 140 -40.67 2.83 -7.70
N LEU A 141 -40.01 3.82 -7.07
CA LEU A 141 -40.57 4.53 -5.90
C LEU A 141 -39.57 5.52 -5.29
N ILE A 142 -40.01 6.77 -5.26
CA ILE A 142 -39.46 7.91 -4.50
C ILE A 142 -39.99 7.81 -3.07
N VAL A 143 -39.14 7.96 -2.04
CA VAL A 143 -39.57 8.49 -0.73
C VAL A 143 -38.53 9.46 -0.15
N LYS A 144 -39.05 10.59 0.33
CA LYS A 144 -38.43 11.79 0.90
C LYS A 144 -38.06 11.64 2.39
N ASP A 145 -36.87 12.13 2.75
CA ASP A 145 -36.55 13.29 3.62
C ASP A 145 -37.02 13.42 5.11
N LYS A 146 -36.07 13.90 5.94
CA LYS A 146 -36.16 14.61 7.27
C LYS A 146 -36.37 13.73 8.53
N THR A 147 -35.71 13.89 9.69
CA THR A 147 -35.10 15.01 10.45
C THR A 147 -34.47 14.41 11.73
N VAL A 148 -33.32 14.89 12.25
CA VAL A 148 -33.07 15.10 13.71
C VAL A 148 -31.99 16.18 13.90
N GLU A 149 -32.28 17.09 14.81
CA GLU A 149 -31.56 18.30 15.25
C GLU A 149 -30.66 18.01 16.48
N ASN A 150 -29.56 18.76 16.59
CA ASN A 150 -28.85 19.28 17.79
C ASN A 150 -28.50 18.40 19.01
N GLY A 151 -27.22 18.50 19.42
CA GLY A 151 -26.76 18.20 20.78
C GLY A 151 -25.23 18.26 20.95
N LEU A 152 -24.68 19.45 21.24
CA LEU A 152 -23.32 19.63 21.78
C LEU A 152 -23.35 19.40 23.30
N GLU A 153 -22.55 18.47 23.84
CA GLU A 153 -21.98 18.60 25.20
C GLU A 153 -20.58 17.99 25.26
N ASN A 154 -19.63 18.81 25.74
CA ASN A 154 -18.26 18.45 26.08
C ASN A 154 -18.22 17.49 27.27
N ARG A 155 -17.47 16.39 27.17
CA ARG A 155 -16.81 15.75 28.32
C ARG A 155 -15.42 15.28 27.93
N ILE A 156 -14.44 16.01 28.44
CA ILE A 156 -13.07 15.53 28.61
C ILE A 156 -13.13 14.60 29.80
N ASP A 157 -12.82 13.31 29.60
CA ASP A 157 -12.32 12.45 30.66
C ASP A 157 -11.16 11.63 30.09
N THR A 158 -10.05 11.73 30.81
CA THR A 158 -8.78 11.06 30.57
C THR A 158 -8.90 9.71 31.27
N GLU A 159 -8.64 8.59 30.59
CA GLU A 159 -7.89 7.43 31.11
C GLU A 159 -8.01 6.23 30.15
N ALA A 160 -6.83 5.73 29.79
CA ALA A 160 -6.47 4.50 29.10
C ALA A 160 -7.56 3.43 28.87
N GLU A 161 -7.87 3.16 27.60
CA GLU A 161 -8.24 1.80 27.16
C GLU A 161 -7.43 1.43 25.91
N VAL A 162 -6.65 0.36 26.06
CA VAL A 162 -5.97 -0.36 24.98
C VAL A 162 -7.04 -1.12 24.23
N GLU A 163 -7.50 -0.57 23.10
CA GLU A 163 -8.55 -1.20 22.30
C GLU A 163 -7.96 -2.27 21.37
N LYS A 164 -8.10 -3.50 21.85
CA LYS A 164 -8.25 -4.81 21.19
C LYS A 164 -8.10 -4.82 19.66
N THR A 165 -7.13 -5.61 19.23
CA THR A 165 -6.91 -6.13 17.88
C THR A 165 -8.18 -6.58 17.17
N GLU A 166 -8.61 -5.80 16.17
CA GLU A 166 -9.61 -6.15 15.16
C GLU A 166 -9.01 -7.05 14.04
N PRO A 167 -9.83 -7.87 13.34
CA PRO A 167 -9.37 -8.93 12.45
C PRO A 167 -8.71 -8.35 11.19
N PHE A 168 -7.44 -8.68 10.94
CA PHE A 168 -6.50 -7.67 10.44
C PHE A 168 -6.31 -7.56 8.90
N PHE A 169 -6.58 -8.56 8.04
CA PHE A 169 -6.08 -8.47 6.64
C PHE A 169 -6.96 -8.88 5.45
N GLU A 170 -7.88 -9.85 5.53
CA GLU A 170 -8.54 -10.33 4.28
C GLU A 170 -9.58 -9.37 3.71
N GLU A 171 -10.30 -8.66 4.58
CA GLU A 171 -11.31 -7.68 4.19
C GLU A 171 -10.65 -6.42 3.59
N ARG A 172 -9.44 -6.08 4.07
CA ARG A 172 -8.70 -4.87 3.67
C ARG A 172 -8.00 -4.91 2.31
N VAL A 173 -7.95 -6.05 1.62
CA VAL A 173 -7.26 -6.18 0.32
C VAL A 173 -8.04 -5.51 -0.80
N LYS A 174 -9.34 -5.84 -0.89
CA LYS A 174 -10.27 -5.09 -1.74
C LYS A 174 -10.36 -3.66 -1.26
N ASP A 175 -10.31 -3.42 0.05
CA ASP A 175 -10.34 -2.06 0.55
C ASP A 175 -9.10 -1.28 0.18
N TYR A 176 -7.89 -1.84 0.14
CA TYR A 176 -6.67 -1.08 -0.14
C TYR A 176 -6.60 -0.67 -1.60
N GLU A 177 -6.82 -1.60 -2.54
CA GLU A 177 -6.93 -1.25 -3.96
C GLU A 177 -8.08 -0.27 -4.19
N THR A 178 -9.23 -0.52 -3.58
CA THR A 178 -10.37 0.40 -3.67
C THR A 178 -10.03 1.77 -3.05
N LEU A 179 -9.35 1.82 -1.92
CA LEU A 179 -9.00 3.03 -1.17
C LEU A 179 -8.02 3.91 -1.96
N ILE A 180 -7.03 3.31 -2.61
CA ILE A 180 -6.05 4.05 -3.43
C ILE A 180 -6.60 4.40 -4.82
N LEU A 181 -7.47 3.57 -5.42
CA LEU A 181 -8.04 3.84 -6.75
C LEU A 181 -9.30 4.72 -6.72
N LYS A 182 -10.12 4.65 -5.66
CA LYS A 182 -11.36 5.43 -5.50
C LYS A 182 -11.17 6.92 -5.71
N PRO A 183 -10.13 7.59 -5.17
CA PRO A 183 -9.96 9.03 -5.37
C PRO A 183 -9.42 9.41 -6.76
N VAL A 184 -8.86 8.47 -7.55
CA VAL A 184 -8.20 8.79 -8.83
C VAL A 184 -9.13 9.49 -9.81
N LYS A 185 -10.31 8.89 -10.09
CA LYS A 185 -11.27 9.46 -11.06
C LYS A 185 -11.87 10.79 -10.57
N PRO A 186 -12.31 10.93 -9.32
CA PRO A 186 -12.72 12.22 -8.78
C PRO A 186 -11.65 13.32 -8.88
N ILE A 187 -10.37 12.98 -8.65
CA ILE A 187 -9.27 13.94 -8.77
C ILE A 187 -9.01 14.30 -10.23
N ASP A 188 -9.01 13.35 -11.16
CA ASP A 188 -8.87 13.69 -12.59
C ASP A 188 -10.01 14.62 -13.07
N ASN A 189 -11.24 14.42 -12.56
CA ASN A 189 -12.34 15.35 -12.78
C ASN A 189 -12.09 16.74 -12.18
N LEU A 190 -11.49 16.83 -10.99
CA LEU A 190 -11.09 18.10 -10.38
C LEU A 190 -10.02 18.80 -11.24
N LEU A 191 -9.03 18.06 -11.75
CA LEU A 191 -7.99 18.58 -12.64
C LEU A 191 -8.57 19.14 -13.94
N ASN A 192 -9.62 18.51 -14.48
CA ASN A 192 -10.34 19.05 -15.64
C ASN A 192 -11.01 20.41 -15.35
N LYS A 193 -11.54 20.58 -14.13
CA LYS A 193 -12.16 21.85 -13.70
C LYS A 193 -11.14 22.94 -13.38
N LEU A 194 -9.97 22.56 -12.85
CA LEU A 194 -8.84 23.47 -12.65
C LEU A 194 -8.39 24.11 -13.97
N ALA A 195 -8.45 23.36 -15.07
CA ALA A 195 -8.17 23.88 -16.40
C ALA A 195 -9.21 24.91 -16.91
N SER A 196 -10.41 24.94 -16.32
CA SER A 196 -11.50 25.86 -16.70
C SER A 196 -11.78 26.95 -15.65
N GLU A 197 -10.90 27.13 -14.66
CA GLU A 197 -10.99 28.12 -13.57
C GLU A 197 -12.24 28.04 -12.66
N ASP A 198 -12.98 26.92 -12.69
CA ASP A 198 -14.22 26.71 -11.92
C ASP A 198 -14.01 25.70 -10.79
N VAL A 199 -13.33 26.10 -9.72
CA VAL A 199 -12.90 25.17 -8.65
C VAL A 199 -13.26 25.63 -7.25
N SER A 200 -13.84 24.68 -6.50
CA SER A 200 -14.04 24.79 -5.05
C SER A 200 -12.74 24.51 -4.30
N TYR A 201 -12.27 25.48 -3.52
CA TYR A 201 -11.10 25.33 -2.63
C TYR A 201 -11.29 24.24 -1.55
N GLU A 202 -12.55 23.88 -1.26
CA GLU A 202 -12.89 22.81 -0.32
C GLU A 202 -12.51 21.43 -0.88
N ASP A 203 -12.74 21.20 -2.18
CA ASP A 203 -12.38 19.95 -2.86
C ASP A 203 -10.86 19.74 -2.89
N LEU A 204 -10.08 20.80 -3.14
CA LEU A 204 -8.61 20.73 -3.11
C LEU A 204 -8.10 20.24 -1.75
N THR A 205 -8.65 20.80 -0.66
CA THR A 205 -8.25 20.43 0.71
C THR A 205 -8.62 18.98 1.02
N ARG A 206 -9.85 18.59 0.67
CA ARG A 206 -10.35 17.24 0.92
C ARG A 206 -9.54 16.18 0.18
N PHE A 207 -9.25 16.39 -1.10
CA PHE A 207 -8.46 15.44 -1.89
C PHE A 207 -6.98 15.44 -1.51
N ALA A 208 -6.42 16.57 -1.10
CA ALA A 208 -5.08 16.62 -0.55
C ALA A 208 -4.96 15.74 0.70
N GLU A 209 -5.92 15.81 1.61
CA GLU A 209 -5.92 15.01 2.83
C GLU A 209 -6.08 13.51 2.54
N ILE A 210 -7.00 13.14 1.64
CA ILE A 210 -7.14 11.73 1.21
C ILE A 210 -5.83 11.21 0.62
N MET A 211 -5.18 11.99 -0.24
CA MET A 211 -3.92 11.62 -0.86
C MET A 211 -2.79 11.52 0.18
N ARG A 212 -2.74 12.42 1.16
CA ARG A 212 -1.77 12.36 2.26
C ARG A 212 -1.93 11.06 3.06
N ILE A 213 -3.15 10.75 3.50
CA ILE A 213 -3.46 9.51 4.25
C ILE A 213 -3.07 8.28 3.44
N ASN A 214 -3.46 8.23 2.16
CA ASN A 214 -3.10 7.12 1.29
C ASN A 214 -1.57 6.97 1.14
N GLY A 215 -0.85 8.09 1.04
CA GLY A 215 0.61 8.10 0.97
C GLY A 215 1.27 7.56 2.24
N GLU A 216 0.74 7.87 3.42
CA GLU A 216 1.20 7.29 4.69
C GLU A 216 0.89 5.80 4.79
N ILE A 217 -0.30 5.37 4.36
CA ILE A 217 -0.64 3.94 4.33
C ILE A 217 0.31 3.20 3.38
N SER A 218 0.56 3.73 2.18
CA SER A 218 1.55 3.17 1.25
C SER A 218 2.94 3.08 1.87
N GLU A 219 3.38 4.12 2.59
CA GLU A 219 4.69 4.14 3.26
C GLU A 219 4.82 3.10 4.37
N ARG A 220 3.80 2.99 5.24
CA ARG A 220 3.77 1.98 6.31
C ARG A 220 3.80 0.55 5.75
N ASN A 221 3.23 0.38 4.56
CA ASN A 221 3.28 -0.87 3.81
C ASN A 221 4.52 -0.97 2.89
N GLY A 222 5.49 -0.06 3.00
CA GLY A 222 6.75 -0.07 2.25
C GLY A 222 6.60 0.07 0.74
N PHE A 223 5.50 0.63 0.25
CA PHE A 223 5.28 0.93 -1.17
C PHE A 223 5.79 2.34 -1.49
N GLU A 224 7.10 2.48 -1.64
CA GLU A 224 7.75 3.80 -1.80
C GLU A 224 7.25 4.57 -3.02
N ILE A 225 7.14 3.90 -4.18
CA ILE A 225 6.63 4.55 -5.41
C ILE A 225 5.21 5.08 -5.18
N LEU A 226 4.31 4.25 -4.64
CA LEU A 226 2.94 4.67 -4.35
C LEU A 226 2.90 5.79 -3.32
N SER A 227 3.66 5.68 -2.24
CA SER A 227 3.74 6.72 -1.21
C SER A 227 4.16 8.06 -1.81
N ASN A 228 5.22 8.06 -2.62
CA ASN A 228 5.75 9.24 -3.27
C ASN A 228 4.70 9.87 -4.20
N MET A 229 4.04 9.08 -5.05
CA MET A 229 3.01 9.61 -5.96
C MET A 229 1.87 10.28 -5.19
N HIS A 230 1.37 9.64 -4.13
CA HIS A 230 0.30 10.20 -3.31
C HIS A 230 0.72 11.48 -2.59
N LYS A 231 1.93 11.51 -2.01
CA LYS A 231 2.49 12.69 -1.32
C LYS A 231 2.70 13.87 -2.28
N ILE A 232 3.18 13.62 -3.50
CA ILE A 232 3.34 14.66 -4.53
C ILE A 232 1.99 15.27 -4.89
N ILE A 233 0.96 14.45 -5.11
CA ILE A 233 -0.40 14.94 -5.40
C ILE A 233 -0.91 15.79 -4.23
N ALA A 234 -0.80 15.29 -3.00
CA ALA A 234 -1.27 16.00 -1.80
C ALA A 234 -0.62 17.39 -1.67
N ALA A 235 0.71 17.45 -1.76
CA ALA A 235 1.47 18.70 -1.69
C ALA A 235 1.08 19.65 -2.82
N SER A 236 0.94 19.14 -4.05
CA SER A 236 0.56 19.95 -5.21
C SER A 236 -0.82 20.59 -5.07
N LEU A 237 -1.80 19.83 -4.57
CA LEU A 237 -3.16 20.36 -4.34
C LEU A 237 -3.18 21.44 -3.25
N LEU A 238 -2.35 21.32 -2.21
CA LEU A 238 -2.20 22.36 -1.18
C LEU A 238 -1.54 23.62 -1.73
N LEU A 239 -0.50 23.50 -2.56
CA LEU A 239 0.15 24.66 -3.19
C LEU A 239 -0.77 25.36 -4.21
N ILE A 240 -1.61 24.61 -4.93
CA ILE A 240 -2.64 25.20 -5.79
C ILE A 240 -3.65 25.97 -4.94
N LYS A 241 -4.06 25.40 -3.80
CA LYS A 241 -4.98 26.07 -2.86
C LYS A 241 -4.38 27.37 -2.31
N SER A 242 -3.10 27.37 -1.90
CA SER A 242 -2.43 28.58 -1.40
C SER A 242 -2.05 29.58 -2.50
N ARG A 243 -2.28 29.24 -3.78
CA ARG A 243 -1.90 30.01 -4.96
C ARG A 243 -0.38 30.17 -5.15
N GLU A 244 0.41 29.34 -4.48
CA GLU A 244 1.86 29.24 -4.70
C GLU A 244 2.19 28.42 -5.95
N LEU A 245 1.24 27.61 -6.43
CA LEU A 245 1.36 26.85 -7.66
C LEU A 245 0.17 27.14 -8.59
N MET A 246 0.45 27.72 -9.76
CA MET A 246 -0.57 27.97 -10.78
C MET A 246 -0.91 26.67 -11.51
N PRO A 247 -2.19 26.25 -11.60
CA PRO A 247 -2.60 24.99 -12.20
C PRO A 247 -2.61 25.06 -13.74
N GLY A 248 -1.48 25.40 -14.35
CA GLY A 248 -1.31 25.38 -15.80
C GLY A 248 -1.30 23.95 -16.37
N LYS A 249 -1.39 23.83 -17.70
CA LYS A 249 -1.40 22.55 -18.42
C LYS A 249 -0.27 21.61 -17.97
N GLU A 250 0.95 22.14 -17.82
CA GLU A 250 2.12 21.35 -17.42
C GLU A 250 1.96 20.74 -16.02
N ILE A 251 1.54 21.56 -15.04
CA ILE A 251 1.28 21.14 -13.67
C ILE A 251 0.19 20.08 -13.61
N ILE A 252 -0.93 20.32 -14.31
CA ILE A 252 -2.03 19.37 -14.40
C ILE A 252 -1.55 18.04 -14.99
N ASP A 253 -0.76 18.07 -16.06
CA ASP A 253 -0.24 16.85 -16.70
C ASP A 253 0.78 16.12 -15.81
N SER A 254 1.51 16.84 -14.94
CA SER A 254 2.39 16.24 -13.95
C SER A 254 1.60 15.54 -12.84
N ILE A 255 0.54 16.17 -12.32
CA ILE A 255 -0.37 15.52 -11.36
C ILE A 255 -1.03 14.29 -11.99
N ARG A 256 -1.46 14.37 -13.26
CA ARG A 256 -1.99 13.20 -14.00
C ARG A 256 -0.95 12.10 -14.17
N SER A 257 0.33 12.44 -14.35
CA SER A 257 1.39 11.44 -14.44
C SER A 257 1.50 10.65 -13.13
N CYS A 258 1.38 11.30 -11.97
CA CYS A 258 1.27 10.62 -10.68
C CYS A 258 0.05 9.68 -10.62
N LEU A 259 -1.12 10.13 -11.08
CA LEU A 259 -2.34 9.28 -11.12
C LEU A 259 -2.16 8.06 -12.04
N ILE A 260 -1.52 8.23 -13.19
CA ILE A 260 -1.24 7.13 -14.14
C ILE A 260 -0.31 6.10 -13.50
N VAL A 261 0.75 6.56 -12.82
CA VAL A 261 1.68 5.67 -12.10
C VAL A 261 0.94 4.90 -11.01
N ILE A 262 0.10 5.56 -10.18
CA ILE A 262 -0.72 4.88 -9.17
C ILE A 262 -1.57 3.79 -9.82
N VAL A 263 -2.35 4.12 -10.86
CA VAL A 263 -3.24 3.15 -11.52
C VAL A 263 -2.46 1.99 -12.13
N ALA A 264 -1.33 2.25 -12.78
CA ALA A 264 -0.55 1.23 -13.46
C ALA A 264 0.15 0.27 -12.48
N VAL A 265 0.74 0.82 -11.40
CA VAL A 265 1.36 0.03 -10.34
C VAL A 265 0.32 -0.82 -9.63
N VAL A 266 -0.83 -0.25 -9.26
CA VAL A 266 -1.88 -0.96 -8.52
C VAL A 266 -2.55 -2.03 -9.37
N ARG A 267 -2.84 -1.74 -10.65
CA ARG A 267 -3.51 -2.71 -11.53
C ARG A 267 -2.55 -3.74 -12.15
N GLY A 268 -1.25 -3.68 -11.84
CA GLY A 268 -0.25 -4.61 -12.35
C GLY A 268 -0.21 -4.70 -13.88
N LYS A 269 -0.53 -3.61 -14.60
CA LYS A 269 -0.57 -3.64 -16.06
C LYS A 269 0.84 -3.62 -16.65
N ASP A 270 1.07 -4.40 -17.72
CA ASP A 270 2.27 -4.39 -18.56
C ASP A 270 2.35 -3.13 -19.45
N VAL A 271 2.13 -1.97 -18.86
CA VAL A 271 2.30 -0.68 -19.53
C VAL A 271 3.68 -0.15 -19.14
N ASP A 272 4.42 0.36 -20.11
CA ASP A 272 5.62 1.14 -19.86
C ASP A 272 5.23 2.47 -19.18
N ILE A 273 5.60 2.61 -17.90
CA ILE A 273 5.33 3.80 -17.11
C ILE A 273 6.53 4.72 -16.95
N THR A 274 7.70 4.39 -17.52
CA THR A 274 8.95 5.10 -17.25
C THR A 274 8.84 6.59 -17.55
N LYS A 275 8.16 6.96 -18.64
CA LYS A 275 7.91 8.36 -18.99
C LYS A 275 7.09 9.11 -17.93
N TYR A 276 6.06 8.46 -17.38
CA TYR A 276 5.17 9.07 -16.40
C TYR A 276 5.83 9.14 -15.02
N LEU A 277 6.59 8.10 -14.66
CA LEU A 277 7.36 8.05 -13.42
C LEU A 277 8.41 9.15 -13.39
N ASN A 278 9.23 9.27 -14.44
CA ASN A 278 10.25 10.33 -14.52
C ASN A 278 9.63 11.73 -14.39
N LYS A 279 8.54 11.97 -15.12
CA LYS A 279 7.81 13.25 -15.05
C LYS A 279 7.26 13.53 -13.64
N ALA A 280 6.73 12.52 -12.97
CA ALA A 280 6.25 12.66 -11.60
C ALA A 280 7.38 12.93 -10.60
N GLU A 281 8.54 12.29 -10.76
CA GLU A 281 9.72 12.52 -9.91
C GLU A 281 10.33 13.92 -10.12
N ASP A 282 10.44 14.37 -11.37
CA ASP A 282 10.86 15.74 -11.71
C ASP A 282 9.94 16.75 -11.01
N PHE A 283 8.63 16.55 -11.14
CA PHE A 283 7.64 17.40 -10.51
C PHE A 283 7.73 17.35 -8.97
N GLY A 284 7.96 16.17 -8.37
CA GLY A 284 8.19 16.06 -6.94
C GLY A 284 9.40 16.87 -6.45
N ARG A 285 10.48 16.93 -7.24
CA ARG A 285 11.64 17.79 -6.95
C ARG A 285 11.27 19.28 -6.97
N GLU A 286 10.48 19.71 -7.96
CA GLU A 286 10.01 21.10 -8.06
C GLU A 286 9.15 21.50 -6.86
N ILE A 287 8.20 20.64 -6.47
CA ILE A 287 7.32 20.87 -5.31
C ILE A 287 8.13 21.00 -4.01
N ASN A 288 9.13 20.14 -3.82
CA ASN A 288 10.00 20.22 -2.65
C ASN A 288 10.83 21.51 -2.62
N ALA A 289 11.27 21.99 -3.79
CA ALA A 289 11.99 23.26 -3.87
C ALA A 289 11.11 24.44 -3.46
N ILE A 290 9.84 24.47 -3.88
CA ILE A 290 8.87 25.52 -3.51
C ILE A 290 8.64 25.52 -1.99
N ASN A 291 8.37 24.34 -1.40
CA ASN A 291 8.15 24.22 0.04
C ASN A 291 9.36 24.69 0.87
N ASN A 292 10.58 24.44 0.41
CA ASN A 292 11.80 24.87 1.10
C ASN A 292 12.06 26.39 1.00
N MET A 293 11.50 27.08 0.00
CA MET A 293 11.60 28.53 -0.13
C MET A 293 10.64 29.29 0.80
N GLY A 294 9.54 28.68 1.22
CA GLY A 294 8.56 29.28 2.14
C GLY A 294 8.92 29.23 3.64
N VAL A 295 10.08 28.66 4.00
CA VAL A 295 10.53 28.47 5.39
C VAL A 295 11.63 29.47 5.81
N ASN A 296 11.97 30.44 4.95
CA ASN A 296 12.93 31.52 5.25
C ASN A 296 12.24 32.88 5.45
#